data_AF-A0A967YDA8-F1
#
_entry.id   AF-A0A967YDA8-F1
#
_cell.length_a   1.000
_cell.length_b   1.000
_cell.length_c   1.000
_cell.angle_alpha   90.00
_cell.angle_beta   90.00
_cell.angle_gamma   90.00
#
_symmetry.space_group_name_H-M   'P 1'
#
loop_
_entity.id
_entity.type
_entity.pdbx_description
1 polymer ?
#
loop_
_entity_poly.entity_id
_entity_poly.type
_entity_poly.pdbx_seq_one_letter_code
_entity_poly.pdbx_strand_id
1 'polypeptide(L)'
;RWLGGMVTNFSEVLSLLRKFKDLQKKQEKGELKKYTKKEQLVFAREIEKLRQRIGGVQDLAKIPDAIYIVDFKHEKTARTEASNRGVKMVGL
;
A
#
# COMPACT_ATOMS: atom_id res chain seq x y z
N ARG A 1 -5.25 8.36 2.08
CA ARG A 1 -4.90 8.53 3.52
C ARG A 1 -3.58 7.83 3.77
N TRP A 2 -2.61 8.52 4.38
CA TRP A 2 -1.34 7.90 4.75
C TRP A 2 -1.57 6.78 5.77
N LEU A 3 -1.02 5.60 5.50
CA LEU A 3 -0.96 4.53 6.49
C LEU A 3 0.34 4.69 7.27
N GLY A 4 0.25 4.71 8.59
CA GLY A 4 1.45 4.69 9.42
C GLY A 4 2.28 3.45 9.12
N GLY A 5 3.59 3.61 8.98
CA GLY A 5 4.55 2.57 8.62
C GLY A 5 4.95 2.56 7.16
N MET A 6 4.43 3.47 6.32
CA MET A 6 4.74 3.50 4.89
C MET A 6 6.22 3.76 4.60
N VAL A 7 6.88 4.60 5.40
CA VAL A 7 8.31 4.91 5.23
C VAL A 7 9.17 4.26 6.31
N THR A 8 8.68 4.17 7.54
CA THR A 8 9.44 3.58 8.65
C THR A 8 9.51 2.05 8.60
N ASN A 9 8.45 1.37 8.13
CA ASN A 9 8.36 -0.09 8.01
C ASN A 9 8.11 -0.56 6.57
N PHE A 10 8.94 -0.07 5.64
CA PHE A 10 8.78 -0.36 4.21
C PHE A 10 8.91 -1.85 3.85
N SER A 11 9.65 -2.64 4.63
CA SER A 11 9.76 -4.10 4.45
C SER A 11 8.43 -4.81 4.62
N GLU A 12 7.59 -4.37 5.56
CA GLU A 12 6.25 -4.94 5.75
C GLU A 12 5.30 -4.48 4.65
N VAL A 13 5.42 -3.22 4.20
CA VAL A 13 4.66 -2.70 3.06
C VAL A 13 4.98 -3.47 1.78
N LEU A 14 6.25 -3.78 1.52
CA LEU A 14 6.67 -4.65 0.41
C LEU A 14 6.02 -6.04 0.51
N SER A 15 5.98 -6.63 1.70
CA SER A 15 5.34 -7.94 1.93
C SER A 15 3.83 -7.88 1.66
N LEU A 16 3.15 -6.82 2.11
CA LEU A 16 1.74 -6.56 1.80
C LEU A 16 1.51 -6.36 0.29
N LEU A 17 2.43 -5.66 -0.38
CA LEU A 17 2.37 -5.43 -1.83
C LEU A 17 2.49 -6.72 -2.63
N ARG A 18 3.38 -7.63 -2.20
CA ARG A 18 3.53 -8.97 -2.79
C ARG A 18 2.25 -9.76 -2.62
N LYS A 19 1.67 -9.79 -1.40
CA LYS A 19 0.37 -10.44 -1.14
C LYS A 19 -0.73 -9.88 -2.04
N PHE A 20 -0.79 -8.56 -2.21
CA PHE A 20 -1.77 -7.92 -3.10
C PHE A 20 -1.60 -8.34 -4.57
N LYS A 21 -0.37 -8.31 -5.09
CA LYS A 21 -0.07 -8.78 -6.46
C LYS A 21 -0.40 -10.26 -6.65
N ASP A 22 -0.14 -11.09 -5.66
CA ASP A 22 -0.48 -12.53 -5.72
C ASP A 22 -2.00 -12.74 -5.73
N LEU A 23 -2.76 -12.02 -4.91
CA LEU A 23 -4.23 -12.07 -4.91
C LEU A 23 -4.82 -11.57 -6.24
N GLN A 24 -4.28 -10.49 -6.81
CA GLN A 24 -4.67 -10.02 -8.16
C GLN A 24 -4.42 -11.10 -9.22
N LYS A 25 -3.23 -11.71 -9.24
CA LYS A 25 -2.90 -12.78 -10.19
C LYS A 25 -3.83 -13.99 -10.04
N LYS A 26 -4.15 -14.39 -8.80
CA LYS A 26 -5.10 -15.49 -8.53
C LYS A 26 -6.52 -15.16 -9.02
N GLN A 27 -6.92 -13.90 -8.89
CA GLN A 27 -8.19 -13.40 -9.42
C GLN A 27 -8.21 -13.43 -10.96
N GLU A 28 -7.17 -12.93 -11.62
CA GLU A 28 -7.04 -12.90 -13.08
C GLU A 28 -6.97 -14.29 -13.70
N LYS A 29 -6.21 -15.21 -13.10
CA LYS A 29 -6.14 -16.62 -13.52
C LYS A 29 -7.42 -17.40 -13.25
N GLY A 30 -8.40 -16.82 -12.55
CA GLY A 30 -9.65 -17.48 -12.19
C GLY A 30 -9.48 -18.61 -11.16
N GLU A 31 -8.35 -18.67 -10.45
CA GLU A 31 -8.12 -19.66 -9.39
C GLU A 31 -9.13 -19.51 -8.25
N LEU A 32 -9.63 -18.28 -8.04
CA LEU A 32 -10.69 -17.98 -7.07
C LEU A 32 -12.03 -18.65 -7.39
N LYS A 33 -12.25 -19.12 -8.63
CA LYS A 33 -13.49 -19.82 -9.02
C LYS A 33 -13.64 -21.20 -8.38
N LYS A 34 -12.55 -21.76 -7.83
CA LYS A 34 -12.57 -23.04 -7.10
C LYS A 34 -13.22 -22.93 -5.71
N TYR A 35 -13.35 -21.72 -5.18
CA TYR A 35 -13.93 -21.45 -3.86
C TYR A 35 -15.43 -21.17 -3.94
N THR A 36 -16.11 -21.22 -2.79
CA THR A 36 -17.53 -20.90 -2.71
C THR A 36 -17.81 -19.42 -3.00
N LYS A 37 -19.04 -19.07 -3.42
CA LYS A 37 -19.44 -17.67 -3.68
C LYS A 37 -19.21 -16.75 -2.47
N LYS A 38 -19.33 -17.27 -1.25
CA LYS A 38 -19.06 -16.53 -0.01
C LYS A 38 -17.58 -16.17 0.10
N GLU A 39 -16.70 -17.14 -0.08
CA GLU A 39 -15.24 -16.94 -0.03
C GLU A 39 -14.76 -16.02 -1.15
N GLN A 40 -15.29 -16.18 -2.37
CA GLN A 40 -15.01 -15.28 -3.49
C GLN A 40 -15.33 -13.81 -3.14
N LEU A 41 -16.45 -13.57 -2.47
CA LEU A 41 -16.82 -12.23 -2.02
C LEU A 41 -15.86 -11.68 -0.94
N VAL A 42 -15.38 -12.54 -0.03
CA VAL A 42 -14.39 -12.13 0.97
C VAL A 42 -13.08 -11.72 0.29
N PHE A 43 -12.58 -12.53 -0.65
CA PHE A 43 -11.38 -12.19 -1.42
C PHE A 43 -11.54 -10.90 -2.22
N ALA A 44 -12.68 -10.70 -2.88
CA ALA A 44 -12.94 -9.47 -3.63
C ALA A 44 -12.93 -8.22 -2.71
N ARG A 45 -13.52 -8.32 -1.51
CA ARG A 45 -13.49 -7.23 -0.52
C ARG A 45 -12.09 -6.98 0.02
N GLU A 46 -11.31 -8.03 0.22
CA GLU A 46 -9.91 -7.91 0.66
C GLU A 46 -9.04 -7.24 -0.40
N ILE A 47 -9.17 -7.65 -1.66
CA ILE A 47 -8.48 -7.04 -2.80
C ILE A 47 -8.83 -5.55 -2.88
N GLU A 48 -10.11 -5.19 -2.79
CA GLU A 48 -10.53 -3.79 -2.84
C GLU A 48 -9.98 -2.97 -1.66
N LYS A 49 -10.00 -3.53 -0.44
CA LYS A 49 -9.38 -2.89 0.74
C LYS A 49 -7.89 -2.67 0.57
N LEU A 50 -7.17 -3.65 0.04
CA LEU A 50 -5.74 -3.53 -0.23
C LEU A 50 -5.49 -2.51 -1.34
N ARG A 51 -6.28 -2.53 -2.41
CA ARG A 51 -6.18 -1.58 -3.52
C ARG A 51 -6.31 -0.13 -3.07
N GLN A 52 -7.30 0.18 -2.22
CA GLN A 52 -7.50 1.53 -1.69
C GLN A 52 -6.35 2.00 -0.77
N ARG A 53 -5.64 1.05 -0.15
CA ARG A 53 -4.59 1.32 0.84
C ARG A 53 -3.19 1.43 0.23
N ILE A 54 -2.85 0.53 -0.68
CA ILE A 54 -1.49 0.35 -1.23
C ILE A 54 -1.45 0.37 -2.77
N GLY A 55 -2.58 0.58 -3.45
CA GLY A 55 -2.61 0.63 -4.91
C GLY A 55 -1.76 1.76 -5.50
N GLY A 56 -1.66 2.90 -4.82
CA GLY A 56 -0.83 4.03 -5.25
C GLY A 56 0.69 3.81 -5.13
N VAL A 57 1.11 2.76 -4.42
CA VAL A 57 2.53 2.43 -4.20
C VAL A 57 2.93 1.11 -4.88
N GLN A 58 2.09 0.60 -5.80
CA GLN A 58 2.27 -0.71 -6.47
C GLN A 58 3.58 -0.84 -7.27
N ASP A 59 4.13 0.28 -7.71
CA ASP A 59 5.34 0.34 -8.53
C ASP A 59 6.60 0.67 -7.71
N LEU A 60 6.46 0.93 -6.41
CA LEU A 60 7.59 1.20 -5.53
C LEU A 60 8.31 -0.10 -5.15
N ALA A 61 9.51 -0.28 -5.69
CA ALA A 61 10.41 -1.38 -5.32
C ALA A 61 11.33 -1.04 -4.13
N LYS A 62 11.53 0.25 -3.87
CA LYS A 62 12.42 0.79 -2.83
C LYS A 62 11.76 1.99 -2.15
N ILE A 63 12.28 2.34 -0.98
CA ILE A 63 11.91 3.58 -0.29
C ILE A 63 12.25 4.74 -1.23
N PRO A 64 11.32 5.68 -1.45
CA PRO A 64 11.58 6.84 -2.30
C PRO A 64 12.60 7.78 -1.65
N ASP A 65 13.47 8.38 -2.47
CA ASP A 65 14.47 9.35 -2.01
C ASP A 65 13.85 10.72 -1.64
N ALA A 66 12.69 11.02 -2.23
CA ALA A 66 11.91 12.19 -1.92
C ALA A 66 10.41 11.89 -1.95
N ILE A 67 9.65 12.57 -1.08
CA ILE A 67 8.19 12.53 -1.07
C ILE A 67 7.61 13.94 -1.20
N TYR A 68 6.47 14.00 -1.88
CA TYR A 68 5.67 15.21 -1.99
C TYR A 68 4.43 15.06 -1.11
N ILE A 69 4.27 15.95 -0.12
CA ILE A 69 3.14 15.93 0.81
C ILE A 69 2.26 17.15 0.49
N VAL A 70 1.01 16.87 0.09
CA VAL A 70 -0.02 17.90 -0.07
C VAL A 70 -0.68 18.11 1.29
N ASP A 71 -0.64 19.35 1.78
CA ASP A 71 -1.15 19.76 3.09
C ASP A 71 -0.38 19.16 4.28
N PHE A 72 0.71 19.85 4.61
CA PHE A 72 1.58 19.51 5.74
C PHE A 72 0.92 19.55 7.12
N LYS A 73 -0.21 20.26 7.28
CA LYS A 73 -0.88 20.39 8.59
C LYS A 73 -1.67 19.13 8.93
N HIS A 74 -2.28 18.52 7.91
CA HIS A 74 -3.12 17.34 8.08
C HIS A 74 -2.31 16.04 8.10
N GLU A 75 -1.21 15.95 7.33
CA GLU A 75 -0.41 14.72 7.19
C GLU A 75 0.84 14.69 8.10
N LYS A 76 0.61 14.83 9.42
CA LYS A 76 1.68 14.81 10.44
C LYS A 76 2.48 13.51 10.46
N THR A 77 1.81 12.38 10.25
CA THR A 77 2.45 11.05 10.27
C THR A 77 3.45 10.90 9.14
N ALA A 78 3.09 11.30 7.92
CA ALA A 78 3.98 11.27 6.75
C ALA A 78 5.25 12.11 6.98
N ARG A 79 5.08 13.32 7.54
CA ARG A 79 6.19 14.20 7.92
C ARG A 79 7.14 13.54 8.93
N THR A 80 6.59 13.01 10.02
CA THR A 80 7.40 12.40 11.09
C THR A 80 8.15 11.19 10.57
N GLU A 81 7.50 10.33 9.79
CA GLU A 81 8.14 9.14 9.22
C GLU A 81 9.27 9.46 8.25
N ALA A 82 9.04 10.43 7.36
CA ALA A 82 10.05 10.87 6.40
C ALA A 82 11.25 11.54 7.10
N SER A 83 10.99 12.38 8.11
CA SER A 83 12.05 12.97 8.93
C SER A 83 12.88 11.89 9.64
N ASN A 84 12.24 10.86 10.19
CA ASN A 84 12.93 9.78 10.92
C ASN A 84 13.78 8.90 10.00
N ARG A 85 13.46 8.82 8.70
CA ARG A 85 14.19 8.01 7.72
C ARG A 85 15.10 8.83 6.80
N GLY A 86 15.17 10.15 6.98
CA GLY A 86 16.01 11.03 6.17
C GLY A 86 15.54 11.20 4.73
N VAL A 87 14.25 10.95 4.46
CA VAL A 87 13.66 11.13 3.13
C VAL A 87 13.42 12.62 2.88
N LYS A 88 13.82 13.13 1.71
CA LYS A 88 13.63 14.54 1.37
C LYS A 88 12.13 14.83 1.21
N MET A 89 11.64 15.91 1.81
CA MET A 89 10.22 16.27 1.74
C MET A 89 10.04 17.59 1.01
N VAL A 90 9.07 17.62 0.09
CA VAL A 90 8.60 18.85 -0.56
C VAL A 90 7.11 19.01 -0.21
N GLY A 91 6.72 20.21 0.18
CA GLY A 91 5.40 20.48 0.74
C GLY A 91 4.69 21.66 0.14
N LEU A 92 3.35 21.55 0.12
CA LEU A 92 2.43 22.63 -0.17
C LEU A 92 1.46 22.83 0.99
#